data_AF-A0A920G821-F1
#
_entry.id   AF-A0A920G821-F1
#
_cell.length_a   1.000
_cell.length_b   1.000
_cell.length_c   1.000
_cell.angle_alpha   90.00
_cell.angle_beta   90.00
_cell.angle_gamma   90.00
#
_symmetry.space_group_name_H-M   'P 1'
#
loop_
_entity.id
_entity.type
_entity.pdbx_description
1 polymer ?
#
loop_
_entity_poly.entity_id
_entity_poly.type
_entity_poly.pdbx_seq_one_letter_code
_entity_poly.pdbx_strand_id
1 'polypeptide(L)'
;MYLKYFVYVSSVNNLSDARYCSGMFVDYIGFNFDQNSKNKISIDNFKEIKNWINGPKIVAEFADSSITYIEEFMSKIEVDYLSINYSSEIIKK
;
A
#
# COMPACT_ATOMS: atom_id res chain seq x y z
N MET A 1 -2.65 18.99 -13.58
CA MET A 1 -1.99 18.48 -14.79
C MET A 1 -1.52 17.08 -14.45
N TYR A 2 -1.97 16.06 -15.17
CA TYR A 2 -1.62 14.67 -14.88
C TYR A 2 -0.25 14.32 -15.46
N LEU A 3 0.44 13.35 -14.83
CA LEU A 3 1.72 12.87 -15.30
C LEU A 3 1.57 12.18 -16.67
N LYS A 4 2.61 12.26 -17.50
CA LYS A 4 2.61 11.67 -18.85
C LYS A 4 2.50 10.14 -18.82
N TYR A 5 3.06 9.52 -17.78
CA TYR A 5 3.09 8.08 -17.60
C TYR A 5 2.38 7.71 -16.31
N PHE A 6 1.95 6.46 -16.26
CA PHE A 6 1.42 5.86 -15.04
C PHE A 6 2.52 5.78 -13.98
N VAL A 7 2.25 6.31 -12.79
CA VAL A 7 3.18 6.33 -11.66
C VAL A 7 2.55 5.67 -10.44
N TYR A 8 3.23 4.64 -9.96
CA TYR A 8 2.97 3.99 -8.70
C TYR A 8 4.17 4.18 -7.78
N VAL A 9 3.93 4.74 -6.59
CA VAL A 9 4.96 4.91 -5.56
C VAL A 9 4.71 3.90 -4.45
N SER A 10 5.58 2.90 -4.36
CA SER A 10 5.43 1.79 -3.40
C SER A 10 6.01 2.11 -2.03
N SER A 11 5.53 1.41 -1.00
CA SER A 11 6.06 1.42 0.37
C SER A 11 6.26 2.81 0.99
N VAL A 12 5.33 3.74 0.71
CA VAL A 12 5.29 5.05 1.36
C VAL A 12 4.99 4.86 2.85
N ASN A 13 5.74 5.54 3.71
CA ASN A 13 5.65 5.37 5.17
C ASN A 13 5.58 6.68 5.97
N ASN A 14 5.57 7.83 5.30
CA ASN A 14 5.54 9.14 5.92
C ASN A 14 4.66 10.13 5.16
N LEU A 15 4.22 11.18 5.86
CA LEU A 15 3.28 12.16 5.35
C LEU A 15 3.86 13.07 4.27
N SER A 16 5.14 13.43 4.37
CA SER A 16 5.80 14.34 3.44
C SER A 16 5.82 13.76 2.02
N ASP A 17 6.23 12.50 1.88
CA ASP A 17 6.27 11.80 0.59
C ASP A 17 4.85 11.61 0.03
N ALA A 18 3.91 11.22 0.89
CA ALA A 18 2.52 11.03 0.48
C ALA A 18 1.88 12.31 -0.07
N ARG A 19 2.11 13.46 0.59
CA ARG A 19 1.64 14.78 0.13
C ARG A 19 2.31 15.18 -1.17
N TYR A 20 3.61 14.95 -1.32
CA TYR A 20 4.31 15.24 -2.56
C TYR A 20 3.73 14.42 -3.72
N CYS A 21 3.52 13.12 -3.51
CA CYS A 21 2.91 12.23 -4.50
C CYS A 21 1.48 12.65 -4.87
N SER A 22 0.67 12.99 -3.87
CA SER A 22 -0.69 13.51 -4.08
C SER A 22 -0.69 14.84 -4.86
N GLY A 23 0.19 15.78 -4.52
CA GLY A 23 0.34 17.05 -5.22
C GLY A 23 0.84 16.91 -6.66
N MET A 24 1.60 15.85 -6.95
CA MET A 24 2.06 15.50 -8.30
C MET A 24 1.05 14.68 -9.09
N PHE A 25 -0.13 14.38 -8.53
CA PHE A 25 -1.17 13.57 -9.17
C PHE A 25 -0.64 12.21 -9.66
N VAL A 26 0.16 11.52 -8.83
CA VAL A 26 0.50 10.12 -9.12
C VAL A 26 -0.76 9.27 -9.14
N ASP A 27 -0.72 8.19 -9.91
CA ASP A 27 -1.85 7.29 -10.00
C ASP A 27 -2.06 6.58 -8.67
N TYR A 28 -1.06 5.84 -8.19
CA TYR A 28 -1.17 4.96 -7.02
C TYR A 28 -0.12 5.27 -5.95
N ILE A 29 -0.50 5.12 -4.68
CA ILE A 29 0.40 5.11 -3.53
C ILE A 29 0.22 3.80 -2.78
N GLY A 30 1.32 3.11 -2.52
CA GLY A 30 1.33 1.84 -1.81
C GLY A 30 1.88 1.94 -0.40
N PHE A 31 1.28 1.18 0.50
CA PHE A 31 1.65 1.12 1.92
C PHE A 31 2.00 -0.32 2.29
N ASN A 32 3.17 -0.50 2.90
CA ASN A 32 3.65 -1.81 3.29
C ASN A 32 2.97 -2.28 4.58
N PHE A 33 2.12 -3.29 4.47
CA PHE A 33 1.45 -3.95 5.59
C PHE A 33 1.97 -5.35 5.87
N ASP A 34 3.09 -5.72 5.24
CA ASP A 34 3.59 -7.07 5.30
C ASP A 34 4.01 -7.50 6.72
N GLN A 35 3.47 -8.63 7.19
CA GLN A 35 3.67 -9.15 8.54
C GLN A 35 5.16 -9.32 8.90
N ASN A 36 5.99 -9.67 7.91
CA ASN A 36 7.40 -10.00 8.08
C ASN A 36 8.34 -8.82 7.75
N SER A 37 7.80 -7.69 7.28
CA SER A 37 8.57 -6.49 6.94
C SER A 37 8.96 -5.68 8.17
N LYS A 38 10.24 -5.29 8.25
CA LYS A 38 10.74 -4.33 9.25
C LYS A 38 10.23 -2.91 9.03
N ASN A 39 9.81 -2.59 7.81
CA ASN A 39 9.35 -1.26 7.40
C ASN A 39 7.82 -1.20 7.28
N LYS A 40 7.11 -2.10 7.97
CA LYS A 40 5.65 -2.11 8.00
C LYS A 40 5.12 -0.80 8.61
N ILE A 41 4.12 -0.21 7.97
CA ILE A 41 3.37 0.93 8.54
C ILE A 41 2.26 0.43 9.48
N SER A 42 2.04 1.13 10.60
CA SER A 42 0.91 0.86 11.49
C SER A 42 -0.41 1.36 10.88
N ILE A 43 -1.54 0.77 11.28
CA ILE A 43 -2.87 1.18 10.81
C ILE A 43 -3.15 2.65 11.16
N ASP A 44 -2.73 3.10 12.36
CA ASP A 44 -2.96 4.47 12.80
C ASP A 44 -2.18 5.48 11.96
N ASN A 45 -0.89 5.22 11.71
CA ASN A 45 -0.06 6.07 10.85
C ASN A 45 -0.57 6.07 9.41
N PHE A 46 -1.00 4.92 8.90
CA PHE A 46 -1.65 4.84 7.59
C PHE A 46 -2.92 5.70 7.51
N LYS A 47 -3.81 5.61 8.50
CA LYS A 47 -5.05 6.40 8.55
C LYS A 47 -4.75 7.89 8.63
N GLU A 48 -3.77 8.28 9.42
CA GLU A 48 -3.31 9.67 9.48
C GLU A 48 -2.86 10.15 8.10
N ILE A 49 -1.96 9.41 7.43
CA ILE A 49 -1.48 9.77 6.09
C ILE A 49 -2.64 9.82 5.07
N LYS A 50 -3.51 8.79 5.04
CA LYS A 50 -4.67 8.70 4.13
C LYS A 50 -5.58 9.92 4.24
N ASN A 51 -5.79 10.45 5.46
CA ASN A 51 -6.65 11.61 5.69
C ASN A 51 -6.09 12.93 5.13
N TRP A 52 -4.79 13.00 4.84
CA TRP A 52 -4.13 14.21 4.33
C TRP A 52 -3.89 14.20 2.82
N ILE A 53 -4.14 13.09 2.15
CA ILE A 53 -3.89 12.93 0.72
C ILE A 53 -5.20 12.70 -0.03
N ASN A 54 -5.30 13.26 -1.23
CA ASN A 54 -6.45 13.08 -2.12
C ASN A 54 -5.96 12.89 -3.56
N GLY A 55 -6.66 12.08 -4.34
CA GLY A 55 -6.35 11.83 -5.74
C GLY A 55 -5.79 10.44 -6.03
N PRO A 56 -4.60 10.08 -5.51
CA PRO A 56 -4.02 8.75 -5.76
C PRO A 56 -4.88 7.64 -5.18
N LYS A 57 -4.97 6.52 -5.89
CA LYS A 57 -5.56 5.30 -5.35
C LYS A 57 -4.59 4.62 -4.38
N ILE A 58 -5.15 4.03 -3.35
CA ILE A 58 -4.41 3.46 -2.24
C ILE A 58 -4.23 1.96 -2.44
N VAL A 59 -3.00 1.49 -2.32
CA VAL A 59 -2.63 0.08 -2.47
C VAL A 59 -2.13 -0.46 -1.13
N ALA A 60 -2.72 -1.55 -0.65
CA ALA A 60 -2.16 -2.31 0.46
C ALA A 60 -1.16 -3.33 -0.07
N GLU A 61 0.09 -3.29 0.41
CA GLU A 61 1.17 -4.17 -0.06
C GLU A 61 1.48 -5.27 0.97
N PHE A 62 1.45 -6.51 0.50
CA PHE A 62 1.85 -7.71 1.23
C PHE A 62 2.81 -8.53 0.37
N ALA A 63 3.93 -8.96 0.93
CA ALA A 63 4.97 -9.67 0.18
C ALA A 63 5.08 -11.14 0.60
N ASP A 64 5.11 -11.41 1.90
CA ASP A 64 5.28 -12.74 2.48
C ASP A 64 4.36 -12.91 3.70
N SER A 65 3.15 -12.36 3.58
CA SER A 65 2.14 -12.46 4.63
C SER A 65 1.24 -13.67 4.40
N SER A 66 0.86 -14.33 5.50
CA SER A 66 -0.13 -15.40 5.45
C SER A 66 -1.49 -14.87 4.98
N ILE A 67 -2.25 -15.71 4.27
CA ILE A 67 -3.58 -15.33 3.76
C ILE A 67 -4.52 -14.89 4.89
N THR A 68 -4.46 -15.58 6.03
CA THR A 68 -5.27 -15.27 7.22
C THR A 68 -4.94 -13.89 7.78
N TYR A 69 -3.64 -13.52 7.80
CA TYR A 69 -3.23 -12.18 8.21
C TYR A 69 -3.75 -11.11 7.25
N ILE A 70 -3.66 -11.35 5.95
CA ILE A 70 -4.15 -10.42 4.92
C ILE A 70 -5.66 -10.20 5.09
N GLU A 71 -6.46 -11.26 5.24
CA GLU A 71 -7.90 -11.17 5.44
C GLU A 71 -8.27 -10.40 6.72
N GLU A 72 -7.61 -10.70 7.83
CA GLU A 72 -7.82 -9.97 9.09
C GLU A 72 -7.47 -8.50 8.93
N PHE A 73 -6.38 -8.19 8.23
CA PHE A 73 -5.93 -6.83 8.03
C PHE A 73 -6.90 -6.03 7.13
N MET A 74 -7.34 -6.62 6.03
CA MET A 74 -8.28 -6.00 5.09
C MET A 74 -9.65 -5.72 5.73
N SER A 75 -10.02 -6.39 6.82
CA SER A 75 -11.21 -6.04 7.60
C SER A 75 -11.10 -4.72 8.38
N LYS A 76 -9.88 -4.20 8.58
CA LYS A 76 -9.58 -3.04 9.44
C LYS A 76 -9.25 -1.77 8.65
N ILE A 77 -8.94 -1.90 7.37
CA ILE A 77 -8.53 -0.82 6.48
C ILE A 77 -9.38 -0.78 5.21
N GLU A 78 -9.48 0.40 4.62
CA GLU A 78 -10.14 0.60 3.35
C GLU A 78 -9.10 1.09 2.34
N VAL A 79 -8.92 0.33 1.26
CA VAL A 79 -7.96 0.58 0.19
C VAL A 79 -8.59 0.24 -1.16
N ASP A 80 -8.07 0.83 -2.24
CA ASP A 80 -8.59 0.61 -3.59
C ASP A 80 -8.07 -0.70 -4.21
N TYR A 81 -6.82 -1.06 -3.87
CA TYR A 81 -6.17 -2.26 -4.40
C TYR A 81 -5.36 -3.01 -3.35
N LEU A 82 -5.15 -4.29 -3.64
CA LEU A 82 -4.33 -5.21 -2.87
C LEU A 82 -3.19 -5.70 -3.78
N SER A 83 -1.95 -5.47 -3.35
CA SER A 83 -0.75 -5.98 -4.01
C SER A 83 -0.18 -7.12 -3.18
N ILE A 84 -0.14 -8.33 -3.77
CA ILE A 84 0.41 -9.52 -3.13
C ILE A 84 1.56 -10.02 -3.98
N ASN A 85 2.71 -10.25 -3.35
CA ASN A 85 3.77 -11.05 -3.97
C ASN A 85 3.52 -12.53 -3.67
N TYR A 86 3.18 -13.31 -4.68
CA TYR A 86 2.90 -14.74 -4.51
C TYR A 86 4.13 -15.55 -4.93
N SER A 87 4.86 -16.11 -3.96
CA SER A 87 5.90 -17.10 -4.26
C SER A 87 5.25 -18.45 -4.59
N SER A 88 5.46 -18.95 -5.80
CA SER A 88 4.82 -20.13 -6.35
C SER A 88 5.47 -21.47 -5.93
N GLU A 89 5.99 -21.57 -4.71
CA GLU A 89 6.55 -22.85 -4.21
C GLU A 89 5.47 -23.89 -3.81
N ILE A 90 4.18 -23.53 -3.86
CA ILE A 90 3.07 -24.39 -3.42
C ILE A 90 2.45 -25.20 -4.58
N ILE A 91 2.85 -24.98 -5.85
CA ILE A 91 2.46 -25.90 -6.94
C ILE A 91 3.42 -27.11 -6.94
N LYS A 92 3.37 -27.91 -5.87
CA LYS A 92 3.73 -29.33 -5.99
C LYS A 92 2.60 -29.99 -6.78
N LYS A 93 2.86 -30.18 -8.07
CA LYS A 93 2.06 -31.02 -8.95
C LYS A 93 2.09 -32.47 -8.48
#